data_AF-A0A090WHT2-F1
#
_entry.id   AF-A0A090WHT2-F1
#
_cell.length_a   1.000
_cell.length_b   1.000
_cell.length_c   1.000
_cell.angle_alpha   90.00
_cell.angle_beta   90.00
_cell.angle_gamma   90.00
#
_symmetry.space_group_name_H-M   'P 1'
#
loop_
_entity.id
_entity.type
_entity.pdbx_description
1 polymer ?
#
loop_
_entity_poly.entity_id
_entity_poly.type
_entity_poly.pdbx_seq_one_letter_code
_entity_poly.pdbx_strand_id
1 'polypeptide(L)'
;MRFILLFLAFTVWSCNSPKAVNEVSQTINQDDEQFKVLDSRFLKKEDIIAPFKDDLSSFRESEELKSLILEKSIPEIQQAVYDGKLSYQQLTLFYINRIAKYDRENRKSLNAVIALNPQAMEDAYAYDLRIDEFRRGEGKFNPYSLMGMPILLKDNINAAGMKTTAGAAVLKDLEPQNARIVQRLIEADAIILGKANLSEWAYFFCGDCPSGYSAIGGQTLNPYGRKDIDTGGSSSGSGVAVAANFAVAAVGSETAGSILSPASQNSVVGLKPSVGTLSGIGIVPISTYLDTAGPMSKNVVDNVILMRGMLNDQRMFSDLFIANLGTSTVQGRVFGVFPGYKKIRFMLLR
;
A
#
# COMPACT_ATOMS: atom_id res chain seq x y z
N MET A 1 -54.94 3.46 -51.36
CA MET A 1 -54.11 4.65 -51.06
C MET A 1 -53.09 4.27 -50.02
N ARG A 2 -51.80 4.31 -50.38
CA ARG A 2 -50.64 4.09 -49.51
C ARG A 2 -50.38 5.34 -48.65
N PHE A 3 -49.55 5.12 -47.62
CA PHE A 3 -48.70 6.04 -46.84
C PHE A 3 -49.25 6.40 -45.44
N ILE A 4 -48.49 6.47 -44.33
CA ILE A 4 -47.09 6.21 -43.92
C ILE A 4 -47.14 6.05 -42.39
N LEU A 5 -46.49 5.03 -41.83
CA LEU A 5 -46.16 4.99 -40.40
C LEU A 5 -45.02 5.98 -40.12
N LEU A 6 -45.27 6.99 -39.30
CA LEU A 6 -44.24 7.89 -38.76
C LEU A 6 -43.47 7.16 -37.65
N PHE A 7 -42.24 6.75 -37.94
CA PHE A 7 -41.23 6.40 -36.94
C PHE A 7 -40.67 7.70 -36.34
N LEU A 8 -40.95 7.96 -35.06
CA LEU A 8 -40.24 8.97 -34.28
C LEU A 8 -38.88 8.41 -33.88
N ALA A 9 -37.84 8.78 -34.63
CA ALA A 9 -36.46 8.59 -34.23
C ALA A 9 -36.12 9.61 -33.14
N PHE A 10 -36.02 9.17 -31.88
CA PHE A 10 -35.37 9.95 -30.84
C PHE A 10 -33.86 9.89 -31.06
N THR A 11 -33.31 10.93 -31.69
CA THR A 11 -31.88 11.20 -31.70
C THR A 11 -31.49 11.75 -30.32
N VAL A 12 -30.93 10.89 -29.47
CA VAL A 12 -30.22 11.35 -28.27
C VAL A 12 -28.92 12.00 -28.74
N TRP A 13 -28.92 13.33 -28.80
CA TRP A 13 -27.73 14.11 -29.10
C TRP A 13 -26.81 14.09 -27.88
N SER A 14 -25.92 13.09 -27.82
CA SER A 14 -24.81 13.07 -26.87
C SER A 14 -23.75 14.06 -27.34
N CYS A 15 -23.79 15.28 -26.82
CA CYS A 15 -22.65 16.20 -26.89
C CYS A 15 -21.58 15.73 -25.91
N ASN A 16 -20.72 14.81 -26.35
CA ASN A 16 -19.44 14.58 -25.71
C ASN A 16 -18.34 14.70 -26.77
N SER A 17 -17.86 15.92 -26.95
CA SER A 17 -16.60 16.17 -27.64
C SER A 17 -15.46 15.71 -26.73
N PRO A 18 -14.45 14.98 -27.24
CA PRO A 18 -13.33 14.55 -26.42
C PRO A 18 -12.48 15.77 -26.07
N LYS A 19 -12.53 16.22 -24.82
CA LYS A 19 -11.54 17.17 -24.30
C LYS A 19 -10.18 16.47 -24.34
N ALA A 20 -9.25 17.04 -25.10
CA ALA A 20 -7.86 16.64 -25.11
C ALA A 20 -7.30 16.72 -23.67
N VAL A 21 -6.73 15.61 -23.19
CA VAL A 21 -5.96 15.59 -21.95
C VAL A 21 -4.63 16.26 -22.28
N ASN A 22 -4.53 17.55 -21.98
CA ASN A 22 -3.26 18.28 -22.00
C ASN A 22 -2.61 18.16 -20.61
N GLU A 23 -1.39 17.65 -20.65
CA GLU A 23 -0.21 17.93 -19.80
C GLU A 23 -0.40 18.29 -18.32
N VAL A 24 0.29 17.47 -17.51
CA VAL A 24 0.85 17.70 -16.17
C VAL A 24 0.92 19.18 -15.74
N SER A 25 0.48 19.42 -14.50
CA SER A 25 0.40 20.71 -13.79
C SER A 25 -0.93 21.43 -13.97
N GLN A 26 -1.96 20.94 -13.29
CA GLN A 26 -2.97 21.85 -12.76
C GLN A 26 -2.38 22.49 -11.50
N THR A 27 -1.87 23.71 -11.67
CA THR A 27 -1.52 24.58 -10.55
C THR A 27 -2.84 24.97 -9.87
N ILE A 28 -3.07 24.43 -8.68
CA ILE A 28 -4.30 24.60 -7.91
C ILE A 28 -4.39 26.06 -7.45
N ASN A 29 -5.44 26.76 -7.89
CA ASN A 29 -5.76 28.13 -7.47
C ASN A 29 -6.48 28.14 -6.12
N GLN A 30 -6.21 29.19 -5.33
CA GLN A 30 -6.73 29.53 -4.01
C GLN A 30 -8.27 29.50 -3.91
N ASP A 31 -8.86 28.36 -3.52
CA ASP A 31 -9.98 28.22 -2.57
C ASP A 31 -10.33 26.73 -2.39
N ASP A 32 -9.30 25.89 -2.26
CA ASP A 32 -9.42 24.46 -2.46
C ASP A 32 -10.06 23.79 -1.23
N GLU A 33 -11.33 23.39 -1.36
CA GLU A 33 -12.07 22.70 -0.30
C GLU A 33 -11.38 21.40 0.13
N GLN A 34 -10.51 20.87 -0.74
CA GLN A 34 -9.74 19.64 -0.59
C GLN A 34 -8.94 19.56 0.72
N PHE A 35 -8.48 20.69 1.26
CA PHE A 35 -7.62 20.74 2.44
C PHE A 35 -8.25 21.49 3.63
N LYS A 36 -9.57 21.73 3.62
CA LYS A 36 -10.26 22.40 4.75
C LYS A 36 -10.16 21.60 6.06
N VAL A 37 -10.07 20.27 5.99
CA VAL A 37 -9.85 19.37 7.13
C VAL A 37 -8.62 18.50 6.86
N LEU A 38 -7.46 18.93 7.36
CA LEU A 38 -6.19 18.23 7.11
C LEU A 38 -6.01 16.98 7.97
N ASP A 39 -6.40 17.05 9.24
CA ASP A 39 -6.10 16.01 10.22
C ASP A 39 -7.37 15.51 10.91
N SER A 40 -7.27 14.32 11.48
CA SER A 40 -8.36 13.59 12.11
C SER A 40 -8.85 14.28 13.38
N ARG A 41 -10.14 14.12 13.67
CA ARG A 41 -10.73 14.44 14.99
C ARG A 41 -10.78 13.23 15.93
N PHE A 42 -10.49 12.04 15.42
CA PHE A 42 -10.60 10.76 16.13
C PHE A 42 -9.25 10.16 16.51
N LEU A 43 -8.17 10.66 15.89
CA LEU A 43 -6.86 10.04 15.95
C LEU A 43 -5.81 11.09 16.30
N LYS A 44 -5.06 10.84 17.36
CA LYS A 44 -3.85 11.61 17.68
C LYS A 44 -2.60 10.76 17.50
N LYS A 45 -1.48 11.42 17.23
CA LYS A 45 -0.18 10.78 17.14
C LYS A 45 0.17 10.02 18.41
N GLU A 46 -0.12 10.59 19.58
CA GLU A 46 0.20 9.95 20.86
C GLU A 46 -0.50 8.59 21.00
N ASP A 47 -1.74 8.48 20.53
CA ASP A 47 -2.53 7.23 20.63
C ASP A 47 -1.94 6.13 19.74
N ILE A 48 -1.46 6.46 18.54
CA ILE A 48 -0.81 5.51 17.62
C ILE A 48 0.50 4.99 18.20
N ILE A 49 1.26 5.86 18.87
CA ILE A 49 2.62 5.57 19.33
C ILE A 49 2.66 5.03 20.77
N ALA A 50 1.61 5.23 21.55
CA ALA A 50 1.53 4.82 22.96
C ALA A 50 2.00 3.37 23.22
N PRO A 51 1.63 2.36 22.41
CA PRO A 51 2.08 0.97 22.64
C PRO A 51 3.59 0.77 22.58
N PHE A 52 4.33 1.66 21.92
CA PHE A 52 5.78 1.51 21.64
C PHE A 52 6.63 2.56 22.34
N LYS A 53 6.05 3.32 23.29
CA LYS A 53 6.73 4.44 23.93
C LYS A 53 8.04 4.02 24.60
N ASP A 54 8.03 2.86 25.27
CA ASP A 54 9.19 2.35 25.98
C ASP A 54 10.26 1.86 25.00
N ASP A 55 9.87 1.13 23.95
CA ASP A 55 10.79 0.69 22.89
C ASP A 55 11.46 1.89 22.20
N LEU A 56 10.67 2.91 21.84
CA LEU A 56 11.15 4.12 21.18
C LEU A 56 12.05 4.97 22.07
N SER A 57 11.88 4.92 23.40
CA SER A 57 12.71 5.71 24.33
C SER A 57 14.18 5.27 24.30
N SER A 58 14.42 3.99 24.05
CA SER A 58 15.76 3.38 23.98
C SER A 58 16.29 3.27 22.55
N PHE A 59 15.41 3.28 21.54
CA PHE A 59 15.79 3.19 20.13
C PHE A 59 16.63 4.39 19.67
N ARG A 60 17.68 4.12 18.90
CA ARG A 60 18.55 5.15 18.30
C ARG A 60 18.73 4.84 16.81
N GLU A 61 18.30 5.78 15.98
CA GLU A 61 18.49 5.73 14.54
C GLU A 61 19.94 6.11 14.20
N SER A 62 20.71 5.21 13.59
CA SER A 62 22.07 5.45 13.08
C SER A 62 22.10 5.49 11.55
N GLU A 63 23.14 6.09 10.96
CA GLU A 63 23.34 6.07 9.50
C GLU A 63 23.58 4.65 8.96
N GLU A 64 24.26 3.81 9.75
CA GLU A 64 24.43 2.38 9.44
C GLU A 64 23.07 1.67 9.35
N LEU A 65 22.20 1.86 10.34
CA LEU A 65 20.87 1.25 10.35
C LEU A 65 20.03 1.73 9.16
N LYS A 66 20.08 3.02 8.82
CA LYS A 66 19.41 3.56 7.62
C LYS A 66 19.92 2.89 6.35
N SER A 67 21.23 2.67 6.22
CA SER A 67 21.83 2.06 5.03
C SER A 67 21.42 0.59 4.82
N LEU A 68 21.01 -0.09 5.89
CA LEU A 68 20.53 -1.48 5.88
C LEU A 68 19.02 -1.61 5.60
N ILE A 69 18.26 -0.51 5.67
CA ILE A 69 16.78 -0.55 5.60
C ILE A 69 16.21 0.33 4.48
N LEU A 70 16.67 1.58 4.35
CA LEU A 70 16.10 2.50 3.37
C LEU A 70 16.41 2.05 1.95
N GLU A 71 15.38 1.99 1.11
CA GLU A 71 15.46 1.55 -0.29
C GLU A 71 16.02 0.13 -0.47
N LYS A 72 16.05 -0.69 0.59
CA LYS A 72 16.48 -2.09 0.52
C LYS A 72 15.34 -3.00 0.17
N SER A 73 15.62 -3.95 -0.73
CA SER A 73 14.68 -5.01 -1.09
C SER A 73 14.56 -6.04 0.04
N ILE A 74 13.46 -6.81 0.05
CA ILE A 74 13.25 -7.90 1.02
C ILE A 74 14.46 -8.85 1.05
N PRO A 75 15.03 -9.31 -0.08
CA PRO A 75 16.23 -10.15 -0.05
C PRO A 75 17.45 -9.51 0.59
N GLU A 76 17.67 -8.21 0.37
CA GLU A 76 18.78 -7.48 1.02
C GLU A 76 18.56 -7.36 2.53
N ILE A 77 17.32 -7.06 2.96
CA ILE A 77 16.97 -6.98 4.39
C ILE A 77 17.10 -8.36 5.03
N GLN A 78 16.57 -9.41 4.41
CA GLN A 78 16.69 -10.79 4.90
C GLN A 78 18.15 -11.21 5.04
N GLN A 79 19.01 -10.85 4.09
CA GLN A 79 20.44 -11.15 4.17
C GLN A 79 21.13 -10.34 5.29
N ALA A 80 20.82 -9.05 5.43
CA ALA A 80 21.36 -8.23 6.52
C ALA A 80 20.95 -8.76 7.90
N VAL A 81 19.70 -9.25 8.00
CA VAL A 81 19.24 -9.96 9.18
C VAL A 81 20.05 -11.24 9.34
N TYR A 82 20.06 -12.17 8.39
CA TYR A 82 20.82 -13.42 8.51
C TYR A 82 22.30 -13.24 8.88
N ASP A 83 22.96 -12.22 8.34
CA ASP A 83 24.37 -11.86 8.64
C ASP A 83 24.60 -11.30 10.06
N GLY A 84 23.54 -11.05 10.83
CA GLY A 84 23.62 -10.48 12.18
C GLY A 84 23.85 -8.96 12.22
N LYS A 85 23.69 -8.27 11.09
CA LYS A 85 23.84 -6.80 10.98
C LYS A 85 22.57 -6.05 11.34
N LEU A 86 21.42 -6.74 11.25
CA LEU A 86 20.10 -6.23 11.52
C LEU A 86 19.30 -7.30 12.29
N SER A 87 18.36 -6.87 13.12
CA SER A 87 17.33 -7.72 13.73
C SER A 87 15.94 -7.28 13.26
N TYR A 88 14.96 -8.17 13.31
CA TYR A 88 13.58 -7.82 12.99
C TYR A 88 12.99 -6.84 14.00
N GLN A 89 13.43 -6.86 15.27
CA GLN A 89 13.08 -5.81 16.24
C GLN A 89 13.64 -4.44 15.82
N GLN A 90 14.91 -4.35 15.40
CA GLN A 90 15.48 -3.10 14.90
C GLN A 90 14.77 -2.62 13.63
N LEU A 91 14.44 -3.53 12.71
CA LEU A 91 13.70 -3.22 11.49
C LEU A 91 12.31 -2.65 11.80
N THR A 92 11.58 -3.31 12.69
CA THR A 92 10.22 -2.92 13.08
C THR A 92 10.22 -1.59 13.81
N LEU A 93 11.10 -1.41 14.80
CA LEU A 93 11.26 -0.13 15.51
C LEU A 93 11.72 1.01 14.61
N PHE A 94 12.55 0.72 13.60
CA PHE A 94 12.94 1.73 12.63
C PHE A 94 11.73 2.31 11.90
N TYR A 95 10.82 1.48 11.40
CA TYR A 95 9.60 1.95 10.74
C TYR A 95 8.64 2.65 11.70
N ILE A 96 8.42 2.11 12.90
CA ILE A 96 7.57 2.75 13.93
C ILE A 96 8.14 4.13 14.30
N ASN A 97 9.45 4.26 14.52
CA ASN A 97 10.11 5.52 14.80
C ASN A 97 9.96 6.52 13.65
N ARG A 98 10.05 6.07 12.39
CA ARG A 98 9.82 6.93 11.23
C ARG A 98 8.38 7.42 11.14
N ILE A 99 7.40 6.55 11.38
CA ILE A 99 5.99 6.92 11.45
C ILE A 99 5.78 7.98 12.54
N ALA A 100 6.31 7.73 13.75
CA ALA A 100 6.24 8.66 14.86
C ALA A 100 6.85 10.04 14.50
N LYS A 101 7.97 10.05 13.79
CA LYS A 101 8.71 11.28 13.47
C LYS A 101 8.09 12.10 12.34
N TYR A 102 7.49 11.44 11.35
CA TYR A 102 7.14 12.09 10.08
C TYR A 102 5.66 12.04 9.72
N ASP A 103 4.89 11.03 10.15
CA ASP A 103 3.58 10.80 9.54
C ASP A 103 2.51 11.80 9.97
N ARG A 104 2.40 12.14 11.25
CA ARG A 104 1.29 12.96 11.79
C ARG A 104 1.74 14.08 12.74
N GLU A 105 0.91 15.11 12.87
CA GLU A 105 1.07 16.24 13.80
C GLU A 105 2.42 16.96 13.71
N ASN A 106 2.96 17.12 12.50
CA ASN A 106 4.20 17.84 12.29
C ASN A 106 4.24 18.52 10.90
N ARG A 107 5.25 19.37 10.70
CA ARG A 107 5.39 20.14 9.46
C ARG A 107 5.60 19.29 8.20
N LYS A 108 5.96 18.01 8.33
CA LYS A 108 6.18 17.03 7.24
C LYS A 108 5.06 15.99 7.14
N SER A 109 3.98 16.12 7.92
CA SER A 109 2.91 15.12 7.98
C SER A 109 2.39 14.67 6.63
N LEU A 110 2.18 13.37 6.52
CA LEU A 110 1.67 12.64 5.37
C LEU A 110 0.34 11.92 5.68
N ASN A 111 0.02 11.69 6.95
CA ASN A 111 -1.21 11.06 7.44
C ASN A 111 -1.53 9.71 6.73
N ALA A 112 -0.49 8.94 6.44
CA ALA A 112 -0.57 7.69 5.68
C ALA A 112 -0.91 6.49 6.57
N VAL A 113 -0.62 6.55 7.87
CA VAL A 113 -0.90 5.48 8.83
C VAL A 113 -2.06 5.88 9.74
N ILE A 114 -3.01 4.96 9.91
CA ILE A 114 -4.24 5.18 10.69
C ILE A 114 -4.26 4.38 11.99
N ALA A 115 -3.52 3.28 12.06
CA ALA A 115 -3.29 2.51 13.29
C ALA A 115 -1.98 1.72 13.18
N LEU A 116 -1.37 1.42 14.33
CA LEU A 116 -0.28 0.45 14.44
C LEU A 116 -0.75 -0.78 15.23
N ASN A 117 -0.23 -1.95 14.88
CA ASN A 117 -0.53 -3.19 15.59
C ASN A 117 0.30 -3.25 16.89
N PRO A 118 -0.32 -3.21 18.08
CA PRO A 118 0.43 -3.24 19.34
C PRO A 118 1.25 -4.53 19.54
N GLN A 119 0.95 -5.60 18.80
CA GLN A 119 1.69 -6.88 18.86
C GLN A 119 2.91 -6.94 17.93
N ALA A 120 3.15 -5.92 17.10
CA ALA A 120 4.20 -5.98 16.07
C ALA A 120 5.61 -6.24 16.62
N MET A 121 5.90 -5.76 17.84
CA MET A 121 7.20 -5.99 18.49
C MET A 121 7.34 -7.40 19.08
N GLU A 122 6.24 -8.01 19.51
CA GLU A 122 6.22 -9.40 19.98
C GLU A 122 6.51 -10.37 18.83
N ASP A 123 5.87 -10.15 17.68
CA ASP A 123 6.15 -10.89 16.45
C ASP A 123 7.62 -10.73 16.04
N ALA A 124 8.13 -9.50 16.04
CA ALA A 124 9.52 -9.21 15.70
C ALA A 124 10.52 -9.97 16.59
N TYR A 125 10.27 -10.02 17.89
CA TYR A 125 11.08 -10.78 18.84
C TYR A 125 11.04 -12.28 18.56
N ALA A 126 9.86 -12.85 18.29
CA ALA A 126 9.72 -14.27 17.97
C ALA A 126 10.52 -14.65 16.70
N TYR A 127 10.52 -13.79 15.67
CA TYR A 127 11.25 -14.06 14.44
C TYR A 127 12.77 -13.86 14.57
N ASP A 128 13.24 -13.03 15.50
CA ASP A 128 14.67 -12.94 15.83
C ASP A 128 15.18 -14.26 16.44
N LEU A 129 14.37 -14.94 17.27
CA LEU A 129 14.74 -16.27 17.77
C LEU A 129 14.82 -17.31 16.65
N ARG A 130 13.90 -17.22 15.67
CA ARG A 130 13.85 -18.16 14.55
C ARG A 130 14.98 -17.97 13.54
N ILE A 131 15.44 -16.74 13.30
CA ILE A 131 16.62 -16.55 12.44
C ILE A 131 17.90 -17.09 13.11
N ASP A 132 18.00 -17.05 14.44
CA ASP A 132 19.10 -17.66 15.19
C ASP A 132 19.14 -19.19 15.05
N GLU A 133 17.98 -19.86 14.97
CA GLU A 133 17.90 -21.28 14.61
C GLU A 133 18.53 -21.54 13.24
N PHE A 134 18.19 -20.73 12.23
CA PHE A 134 18.76 -20.89 10.88
C PHE A 134 20.27 -20.66 10.85
N ARG A 135 20.79 -19.69 11.60
CA ARG A 135 22.24 -19.46 11.73
C ARG A 135 22.98 -20.63 12.39
N ARG A 136 22.30 -21.36 13.29
CA ARG A 136 22.82 -22.59 13.93
C ARG A 136 22.69 -23.84 13.04
N GLY A 137 22.12 -23.71 11.85
CA GLY A 137 21.89 -24.83 10.92
C GLY A 137 20.59 -25.60 11.18
N GLU A 138 19.73 -25.10 12.08
CA GLU A 138 18.43 -25.67 12.39
C GLU A 138 17.37 -25.09 11.43
N GLY A 139 17.36 -25.56 10.19
CA GLY A 139 16.41 -25.12 9.16
C GLY A 139 17.10 -24.61 7.90
N LYS A 140 16.33 -23.91 7.04
CA LYS A 140 16.84 -23.37 5.78
C LYS A 140 16.47 -21.89 5.64
N PHE A 141 17.49 -21.04 5.68
CA PHE A 141 17.34 -19.63 5.33
C PHE A 141 16.85 -19.47 3.89
N ASN A 142 15.88 -18.58 3.69
CA ASN A 142 15.38 -18.18 2.38
C ASN A 142 15.34 -16.64 2.29
N PRO A 143 16.16 -16.00 1.43
CA PRO A 143 16.16 -14.55 1.28
C PRO A 143 14.86 -14.01 0.67
N TYR A 144 14.02 -14.85 0.06
CA TYR A 144 12.74 -14.45 -0.51
C TYR A 144 11.57 -14.59 0.48
N SER A 145 11.84 -14.91 1.75
CA SER A 145 10.81 -15.06 2.79
C SER A 145 10.19 -13.72 3.20
N LEU A 146 8.93 -13.74 3.65
CA LEU A 146 8.29 -12.61 4.33
C LEU A 146 8.53 -12.59 5.84
N MET A 147 9.21 -13.61 6.39
CA MET A 147 9.51 -13.71 7.82
C MET A 147 10.08 -12.41 8.35
N GLY A 148 9.41 -11.82 9.34
CA GLY A 148 9.84 -10.61 10.02
C GLY A 148 9.76 -9.32 9.18
N MET A 149 9.15 -9.34 7.98
CA MET A 149 8.96 -8.12 7.17
C MET A 149 7.74 -7.32 7.68
N PRO A 150 7.89 -6.03 8.07
CA PRO A 150 6.77 -5.19 8.47
C PRO A 150 5.90 -4.75 7.29
N ILE A 151 4.64 -5.19 7.28
CA ILE A 151 3.65 -4.93 6.23
C ILE A 151 2.49 -4.09 6.75
N LEU A 152 2.14 -3.02 6.03
CA LEU A 152 0.91 -2.26 6.29
C LEU A 152 -0.27 -2.79 5.49
N LEU A 153 -1.45 -2.79 6.08
CA LEU A 153 -2.69 -3.19 5.42
C LEU A 153 -3.57 -1.97 5.18
N LYS A 154 -4.11 -1.75 3.98
CA LYS A 154 -5.17 -0.75 3.80
C LYS A 154 -6.30 -0.97 4.81
N ASP A 155 -6.84 0.10 5.38
CA ASP A 155 -7.75 -0.02 6.53
C ASP A 155 -9.13 -0.65 6.23
N ASN A 156 -9.46 -0.90 4.98
CA ASN A 156 -10.63 -1.72 4.63
C ASN A 156 -10.37 -3.23 4.69
N ILE A 157 -9.15 -3.67 5.04
CA ILE A 157 -8.79 -5.07 5.21
C ILE A 157 -8.89 -5.42 6.70
N ASN A 158 -9.64 -6.47 7.02
CA ASN A 158 -9.78 -6.97 8.38
C ASN A 158 -8.49 -7.57 8.92
N ALA A 159 -8.12 -7.17 10.13
CA ALA A 159 -7.03 -7.76 10.89
C ALA A 159 -7.42 -7.79 12.38
N ALA A 160 -7.34 -8.97 13.00
CA ALA A 160 -7.67 -9.15 14.40
C ALA A 160 -6.71 -8.36 15.30
N GLY A 161 -7.21 -7.87 16.44
CA GLY A 161 -6.44 -7.00 17.34
C GLY A 161 -6.33 -5.54 16.89
N MET A 162 -6.86 -5.19 15.72
CA MET A 162 -6.94 -3.81 15.22
C MET A 162 -8.36 -3.49 14.74
N LYS A 163 -8.68 -2.20 14.65
CA LYS A 163 -9.92 -1.75 14.03
C LYS A 163 -9.85 -1.86 12.50
N THR A 164 -10.99 -2.04 11.85
CA THR A 164 -11.15 -1.89 10.39
C THR A 164 -12.27 -0.92 10.12
N THR A 165 -11.91 0.30 9.75
CA THR A 165 -12.87 1.41 9.69
C THR A 165 -13.28 1.76 8.27
N ALA A 166 -12.52 1.30 7.26
CA ALA A 166 -12.61 1.82 5.89
C ALA A 166 -12.54 3.36 5.83
N GLY A 167 -11.89 3.98 6.82
CA GLY A 167 -11.79 5.42 7.00
C GLY A 167 -13.04 6.08 7.61
N ALA A 168 -14.11 5.32 7.85
CA ALA A 168 -15.42 5.84 8.20
C ALA A 168 -15.67 5.86 9.71
N ALA A 169 -16.19 6.98 10.21
CA ALA A 169 -16.47 7.16 11.64
C ALA A 169 -17.50 6.17 12.21
N VAL A 170 -18.41 5.67 11.37
CA VAL A 170 -19.42 4.68 11.76
C VAL A 170 -18.81 3.30 12.08
N LEU A 171 -17.61 3.01 11.56
CA LEU A 171 -16.90 1.75 11.78
C LEU A 171 -15.71 1.90 12.73
N LYS A 172 -15.57 3.04 13.43
CA LYS A 172 -14.41 3.34 14.29
C LYS A 172 -14.16 2.28 15.37
N ASP A 173 -15.20 1.60 15.82
CA ASP A 173 -15.16 0.61 16.90
C ASP A 173 -15.20 -0.85 16.38
N LEU A 174 -15.26 -1.08 15.06
CA LEU A 174 -15.34 -2.41 14.47
C LEU A 174 -14.07 -3.24 14.73
N GLU A 175 -14.21 -4.34 15.45
CA GLU A 175 -13.15 -5.34 15.68
C GLU A 175 -13.46 -6.61 14.88
N PRO A 176 -12.71 -6.89 13.80
CA PRO A 176 -12.97 -8.05 12.97
C PRO A 176 -12.04 -9.23 13.30
N GLN A 177 -12.37 -10.40 12.75
CA GLN A 177 -11.41 -11.49 12.57
C GLN A 177 -10.51 -11.22 11.35
N ASN A 178 -9.34 -11.86 11.27
CA ASN A 178 -8.43 -11.72 10.13
C ASN A 178 -9.12 -11.97 8.78
N ALA A 179 -8.84 -11.10 7.80
CA ALA A 179 -9.12 -11.39 6.41
C ALA A 179 -8.32 -12.63 5.96
N ARG A 180 -8.80 -13.34 4.93
CA ARG A 180 -8.10 -14.56 4.49
C ARG A 180 -6.67 -14.27 4.03
N ILE A 181 -6.45 -13.14 3.35
CA ILE A 181 -5.11 -12.70 2.94
C ILE A 181 -4.21 -12.34 4.13
N VAL A 182 -4.79 -11.81 5.22
CA VAL A 182 -4.02 -11.47 6.44
C VAL A 182 -3.61 -12.75 7.15
N GLN A 183 -4.49 -13.74 7.21
CA GLN A 183 -4.12 -15.06 7.73
C GLN A 183 -2.97 -15.69 6.94
N ARG A 184 -2.95 -15.53 5.61
CA ARG A 184 -1.84 -16.01 4.77
C ARG A 184 -0.53 -15.27 5.04
N LEU A 185 -0.59 -13.95 5.25
CA LEU A 185 0.59 -13.17 5.62
C LEU A 185 1.16 -13.61 6.97
N ILE A 186 0.30 -13.86 7.96
CA ILE A 186 0.71 -14.39 9.27
C ILE A 186 1.29 -15.80 9.14
N GLU A 187 0.66 -16.68 8.35
CA GLU A 187 1.20 -18.03 8.03
C GLU A 187 2.55 -17.95 7.29
N ALA A 188 2.84 -16.84 6.60
CA ALA A 188 4.10 -16.56 5.94
C ALA A 188 5.10 -15.77 6.83
N ASP A 189 4.80 -15.70 8.13
CA ASP A 189 5.61 -15.06 9.16
C ASP A 189 5.82 -13.53 8.96
N ALA A 190 4.93 -12.87 8.20
CA ALA A 190 4.99 -11.42 8.04
C ALA A 190 4.54 -10.71 9.32
N ILE A 191 5.19 -9.61 9.67
CA ILE A 191 4.74 -8.73 10.76
C ILE A 191 3.65 -7.81 10.20
N ILE A 192 2.43 -7.93 10.73
CA ILE A 192 1.39 -6.94 10.42
C ILE A 192 1.70 -5.69 11.23
N LEU A 193 2.32 -4.70 10.59
CA LEU A 193 2.78 -3.47 11.24
C LEU A 193 1.61 -2.59 11.69
N GLY A 194 0.53 -2.57 10.91
CA GLY A 194 -0.60 -1.68 11.16
C GLY A 194 -1.50 -1.48 9.96
N LYS A 195 -2.28 -0.40 10.02
CA LYS A 195 -3.27 -0.03 9.02
C LYS A 195 -2.87 1.26 8.31
N ALA A 196 -2.95 1.26 6.99
CA ALA A 196 -2.74 2.42 6.14
C ALA A 196 -4.06 3.14 5.86
N ASN A 197 -4.02 4.47 5.85
CA ASN A 197 -5.16 5.32 5.51
C ASN A 197 -5.60 5.13 4.04
N LEU A 198 -6.80 5.58 3.72
CA LEU A 198 -7.43 5.44 2.42
C LEU A 198 -8.37 6.60 2.13
N SER A 199 -8.80 6.73 0.87
CA SER A 199 -10.04 7.45 0.60
C SER A 199 -11.21 6.71 1.25
N GLU A 200 -12.04 7.42 2.02
CA GLU A 200 -13.17 6.84 2.78
C GLU A 200 -14.09 5.97 1.92
N TRP A 201 -14.51 4.81 2.45
CA TRP A 201 -15.28 3.78 1.73
C TRP A 201 -14.65 3.36 0.41
N ALA A 202 -13.32 3.31 0.38
CA ALA A 202 -12.55 3.02 -0.83
C ALA A 202 -12.89 3.95 -2.02
N TYR A 203 -13.22 5.22 -1.72
CA TYR A 203 -13.63 6.27 -2.67
C TYR A 203 -15.04 6.09 -3.26
N PHE A 204 -15.90 5.33 -2.59
CA PHE A 204 -17.29 5.13 -2.98
C PHE A 204 -18.28 5.82 -2.01
N PHE A 205 -17.92 7.02 -1.56
CA PHE A 205 -18.72 7.80 -0.60
C PHE A 205 -19.30 9.08 -1.21
N CYS A 206 -18.51 9.82 -2.00
CA CYS A 206 -18.84 11.13 -2.54
C CYS A 206 -18.13 11.37 -3.88
N GLY A 207 -18.72 12.21 -4.74
CA GLY A 207 -18.21 12.47 -6.10
C GLY A 207 -16.94 13.31 -6.14
N ASP A 208 -16.92 14.45 -5.42
CA ASP A 208 -15.85 15.45 -5.49
C ASP A 208 -14.94 15.45 -4.24
N CYS A 209 -14.89 14.33 -3.51
CA CYS A 209 -14.01 14.25 -2.34
C CYS A 209 -12.54 14.10 -2.75
N PRO A 210 -11.59 14.59 -1.93
CA PRO A 210 -10.18 14.34 -2.15
C PRO A 210 -9.85 12.85 -2.18
N SER A 211 -8.93 12.46 -3.07
CA SER A 211 -8.15 11.24 -2.87
C SER A 211 -7.45 11.26 -1.51
N GLY A 212 -7.47 10.15 -0.78
CA GLY A 212 -6.70 9.97 0.45
C GLY A 212 -7.29 10.62 1.71
N TYR A 213 -8.45 11.27 1.61
CA TYR A 213 -9.18 11.76 2.78
C TYR A 213 -10.06 10.66 3.39
N SER A 214 -10.03 10.56 4.72
CA SER A 214 -11.06 9.87 5.48
C SER A 214 -11.37 10.56 6.81
N ALA A 215 -12.58 10.37 7.33
CA ALA A 215 -12.97 10.89 8.64
C ALA A 215 -12.02 10.43 9.77
N ILE A 216 -11.61 9.16 9.77
CA ILE A 216 -10.74 8.59 10.82
C ILE A 216 -9.27 8.94 10.62
N GLY A 217 -8.78 8.92 9.38
CA GLY A 217 -7.35 9.10 9.09
C GLY A 217 -6.95 10.52 8.69
N GLY A 218 -7.89 11.41 8.41
CA GLY A 218 -7.62 12.73 7.84
C GLY A 218 -7.14 12.64 6.39
N GLN A 219 -6.56 13.74 5.89
CA GLN A 219 -6.07 13.84 4.52
C GLN A 219 -4.65 13.28 4.38
N THR A 220 -4.51 12.18 3.64
CA THR A 220 -3.20 11.67 3.22
C THR A 220 -2.53 12.63 2.23
N LEU A 221 -1.23 12.90 2.36
CA LEU A 221 -0.49 13.82 1.49
C LEU A 221 0.64 13.10 0.74
N ASN A 222 0.89 13.49 -0.51
CA ASN A 222 1.92 12.90 -1.35
C ASN A 222 3.32 13.33 -0.88
N PRO A 223 4.28 12.40 -0.68
CA PRO A 223 5.62 12.71 -0.18
C PRO A 223 6.48 13.49 -1.17
N TYR A 224 6.15 13.47 -2.47
CA TYR A 224 6.87 14.20 -3.52
C TYR A 224 6.36 15.65 -3.73
N GLY A 225 5.22 16.00 -3.15
CA GLY A 225 4.60 17.32 -3.29
C GLY A 225 3.36 17.44 -2.41
N ARG A 226 3.55 17.79 -1.14
CA ARG A 226 2.46 17.87 -0.17
C ARG A 226 1.52 19.00 -0.54
N LYS A 227 0.23 18.67 -0.71
CA LYS A 227 -0.84 19.59 -1.15
C LYS A 227 -0.74 20.08 -2.60
N ASP A 228 0.31 19.70 -3.32
CA ASP A 228 0.52 20.07 -4.72
C ASP A 228 0.32 18.88 -5.67
N ILE A 229 0.54 17.66 -5.18
CA ILE A 229 0.43 16.43 -5.95
C ILE A 229 -0.60 15.52 -5.28
N ASP A 230 -1.59 15.06 -6.06
CA ASP A 230 -2.58 14.09 -5.61
C ASP A 230 -1.91 12.77 -5.22
N THR A 231 -2.42 12.09 -4.19
CA THR A 231 -1.88 10.80 -3.76
C THR A 231 -2.31 9.65 -4.67
N GLY A 232 -3.26 9.86 -5.58
CA GLY A 232 -4.12 8.81 -6.11
C GLY A 232 -4.98 8.21 -5.00
N GLY A 233 -5.85 7.28 -5.36
CA GLY A 233 -6.73 6.61 -4.39
C GLY A 233 -7.46 5.43 -4.99
N SER A 234 -8.06 4.58 -4.18
CA SER A 234 -8.27 4.76 -2.74
C SER A 234 -7.20 4.19 -1.81
N SER A 235 -6.21 3.40 -2.28
CA SER A 235 -5.12 2.89 -1.42
C SER A 235 -4.02 3.94 -1.19
N SER A 236 -4.42 5.18 -0.90
CA SER A 236 -3.56 6.37 -0.80
C SER A 236 -2.49 6.22 0.28
N GLY A 237 -2.88 5.83 1.49
CA GLY A 237 -1.94 5.59 2.60
C GLY A 237 -0.97 4.46 2.29
N SER A 238 -1.41 3.37 1.65
CA SER A 238 -0.52 2.26 1.26
C SER A 238 0.56 2.74 0.27
N GLY A 239 0.19 3.54 -0.75
CA GLY A 239 1.15 4.10 -1.70
C GLY A 239 2.13 5.08 -1.06
N VAL A 240 1.61 6.01 -0.25
CA VAL A 240 2.42 7.02 0.46
C VAL A 240 3.35 6.38 1.48
N ALA A 241 2.87 5.41 2.26
CA ALA A 241 3.65 4.75 3.30
C ALA A 241 4.83 3.98 2.70
N VAL A 242 4.63 3.28 1.58
CA VAL A 242 5.73 2.62 0.86
C VAL A 242 6.73 3.65 0.34
N ALA A 243 6.25 4.69 -0.35
CA ALA A 243 7.13 5.74 -0.89
C ALA A 243 7.99 6.41 0.19
N ALA A 244 7.39 6.72 1.35
CA ALA A 244 8.04 7.39 2.47
C ALA A 244 8.91 6.48 3.37
N ASN A 245 9.03 5.18 3.06
CA ASN A 245 9.64 4.16 3.93
C ASN A 245 9.02 4.13 5.33
N PHE A 246 7.71 3.95 5.42
CA PHE A 246 6.99 3.66 6.68
C PHE A 246 6.71 2.16 6.87
N ALA A 247 6.98 1.35 5.86
CA ALA A 247 6.96 -0.11 5.94
C ALA A 247 7.86 -0.68 4.83
N VAL A 248 8.12 -1.99 4.88
CA VAL A 248 8.81 -2.71 3.78
C VAL A 248 7.91 -2.74 2.54
N ALA A 249 6.64 -3.08 2.75
CA ALA A 249 5.62 -3.08 1.71
C ALA A 249 4.23 -2.86 2.33
N ALA A 250 3.23 -2.69 1.48
CA ALA A 250 1.85 -2.52 1.91
C ALA A 250 0.89 -3.29 1.02
N VAL A 251 -0.29 -3.62 1.55
CA VAL A 251 -1.40 -4.21 0.80
C VAL A 251 -2.42 -3.12 0.51
N GLY A 252 -2.81 -3.00 -0.77
CA GLY A 252 -3.91 -2.17 -1.23
C GLY A 252 -5.13 -3.01 -1.64
N SER A 253 -6.20 -2.34 -2.02
CA SER A 253 -7.37 -2.97 -2.66
C SER A 253 -7.83 -2.15 -3.85
N GLU A 254 -8.31 -2.82 -4.89
CA GLU A 254 -8.76 -2.18 -6.12
C GLU A 254 -10.08 -2.74 -6.65
N THR A 255 -11.03 -1.82 -6.86
CA THR A 255 -12.21 -1.99 -7.71
C THR A 255 -11.91 -1.48 -9.12
N ALA A 256 -11.44 -0.23 -9.23
CA ALA A 256 -10.98 0.39 -10.46
C ALA A 256 -9.89 1.43 -10.14
N GLY A 257 -8.63 1.15 -10.49
CA GLY A 257 -7.49 2.04 -10.29
C GLY A 257 -6.98 2.19 -8.84
N SER A 258 -7.69 1.69 -7.81
CA SER A 258 -7.36 1.96 -6.41
C SER A 258 -6.06 1.35 -5.86
N ILE A 259 -5.33 0.53 -6.61
CA ILE A 259 -3.93 0.14 -6.37
C ILE A 259 -3.03 0.86 -7.39
N LEU A 260 -3.39 0.83 -8.67
CA LEU A 260 -2.53 1.35 -9.75
C LEU A 260 -2.38 2.87 -9.75
N SER A 261 -3.46 3.62 -9.48
CA SER A 261 -3.47 5.07 -9.36
C SER A 261 -2.56 5.55 -8.23
N PRO A 262 -2.74 5.14 -6.96
CA PRO A 262 -1.83 5.57 -5.89
C PRO A 262 -0.42 5.01 -6.06
N ALA A 263 -0.23 3.85 -6.72
CA ALA A 263 1.12 3.39 -7.03
C ALA A 263 1.84 4.34 -8.01
N SER A 264 1.17 4.70 -9.11
CA SER A 264 1.70 5.62 -10.11
C SER A 264 1.99 7.01 -9.53
N GLN A 265 1.08 7.56 -8.72
CA GLN A 265 1.22 8.92 -8.20
C GLN A 265 2.30 9.05 -7.11
N ASN A 266 2.65 7.95 -6.44
CA ASN A 266 3.68 7.95 -5.40
C ASN A 266 4.97 7.25 -5.84
N SER A 267 5.15 7.00 -7.15
CA SER A 267 6.35 6.37 -7.70
C SER A 267 6.70 5.03 -7.03
N VAL A 268 5.70 4.17 -6.82
CA VAL A 268 5.87 2.81 -6.28
C VAL A 268 5.28 1.76 -7.24
N VAL A 269 5.64 0.50 -7.04
CA VAL A 269 5.10 -0.63 -7.80
C VAL A 269 3.79 -1.07 -7.17
N GLY A 270 2.72 -1.14 -7.98
CA GLY A 270 1.43 -1.71 -7.59
C GLY A 270 1.01 -2.78 -8.59
N LEU A 271 0.49 -3.90 -8.07
CA LEU A 271 -0.05 -4.97 -8.90
C LEU A 271 -1.53 -5.20 -8.54
N LYS A 272 -2.40 -5.02 -9.53
CA LYS A 272 -3.79 -5.48 -9.46
C LYS A 272 -3.86 -6.89 -10.07
N PRO A 273 -3.97 -7.96 -9.26
CA PRO A 273 -4.10 -9.31 -9.81
C PRO A 273 -5.46 -9.50 -10.52
N SER A 274 -5.58 -10.62 -11.22
CA SER A 274 -6.87 -11.09 -11.72
C SER A 274 -7.85 -11.26 -10.56
N VAL A 275 -9.11 -10.87 -10.75
CA VAL A 275 -10.15 -11.04 -9.73
C VAL A 275 -10.31 -12.54 -9.43
N GLY A 276 -10.37 -12.89 -8.16
CA GLY A 276 -10.41 -14.29 -7.70
C GLY A 276 -9.06 -14.94 -7.46
N THR A 277 -7.93 -14.32 -7.85
CA THR A 277 -6.59 -14.83 -7.50
C THR A 277 -6.34 -14.76 -6.00
N LEU A 278 -6.79 -13.68 -5.34
CA LEU A 278 -6.77 -13.53 -3.89
C LEU A 278 -8.20 -13.57 -3.36
N SER A 279 -8.38 -14.06 -2.15
CA SER A 279 -9.69 -14.07 -1.48
C SER A 279 -10.07 -12.66 -1.04
N GLY A 280 -11.28 -12.22 -1.40
CA GLY A 280 -11.88 -10.97 -0.91
C GLY A 280 -12.53 -11.09 0.48
N ILE A 281 -12.49 -12.26 1.13
CA ILE A 281 -13.14 -12.49 2.42
C ILE A 281 -12.43 -11.67 3.51
N GLY A 282 -13.22 -10.90 4.25
CA GLY A 282 -12.73 -9.99 5.30
C GLY A 282 -12.19 -8.68 4.76
N ILE A 283 -12.58 -8.25 3.57
CA ILE A 283 -12.30 -6.91 3.04
C ILE A 283 -13.64 -6.19 2.89
N VAL A 284 -13.76 -4.96 3.40
CA VAL A 284 -14.95 -4.12 3.21
C VAL A 284 -15.09 -3.85 1.70
N PRO A 285 -16.17 -4.34 1.05
CA PRO A 285 -16.25 -4.38 -0.40
C PRO A 285 -16.82 -3.10 -1.01
N ILE A 286 -16.61 -2.93 -2.31
CA ILE A 286 -17.43 -2.08 -3.20
C ILE A 286 -18.18 -2.99 -4.18
N SER A 287 -17.48 -3.86 -4.90
CA SER A 287 -18.05 -4.73 -5.93
C SER A 287 -17.32 -6.06 -6.00
N THR A 288 -18.01 -7.15 -5.65
CA THR A 288 -17.46 -8.51 -5.71
C THR A 288 -17.02 -8.94 -7.12
N TYR A 289 -17.45 -8.24 -8.17
CA TYR A 289 -17.06 -8.51 -9.56
C TYR A 289 -15.72 -7.91 -9.95
N LEU A 290 -15.30 -6.85 -9.26
CA LEU A 290 -14.12 -6.05 -9.62
C LEU A 290 -13.05 -6.05 -8.53
N ASP A 291 -13.48 -6.21 -7.28
CA ASP A 291 -12.63 -6.08 -6.10
C ASP A 291 -11.55 -7.14 -6.06
N THR A 292 -10.33 -6.68 -5.81
CA THR A 292 -9.22 -7.55 -5.45
C THR A 292 -8.24 -6.81 -4.56
N ALA A 293 -7.60 -7.52 -3.63
CA ALA A 293 -6.42 -7.01 -2.93
C ALA A 293 -5.19 -7.09 -3.85
N GLY A 294 -4.13 -6.37 -3.50
CA GLY A 294 -2.87 -6.52 -4.20
C GLY A 294 -1.69 -5.83 -3.50
N PRO A 295 -0.47 -6.27 -3.82
CA PRO A 295 0.74 -5.75 -3.21
C PRO A 295 1.14 -4.37 -3.75
N MET A 296 1.70 -3.55 -2.88
CA MET A 296 2.35 -2.28 -3.17
C MET A 296 3.74 -2.26 -2.54
N SER A 297 4.77 -1.97 -3.31
CA SER A 297 6.18 -2.08 -2.89
C SER A 297 7.09 -1.13 -3.68
N LYS A 298 8.36 -0.99 -3.29
CA LYS A 298 9.31 -0.13 -4.01
C LYS A 298 9.84 -0.71 -5.30
N ASN A 299 9.88 -2.04 -5.39
CA ASN A 299 10.40 -2.76 -6.54
C ASN A 299 9.54 -3.99 -6.85
N VAL A 300 9.74 -4.56 -8.04
CA VAL A 300 8.96 -5.70 -8.56
C VAL A 300 9.23 -6.99 -7.78
N VAL A 301 10.47 -7.19 -7.30
CA VAL A 301 10.85 -8.40 -6.52
C VAL A 301 10.01 -8.47 -5.25
N ASP A 302 9.98 -7.39 -4.47
CA ASP A 302 9.20 -7.31 -3.23
C ASP A 302 7.69 -7.40 -3.50
N ASN A 303 7.24 -6.87 -4.65
CA ASN A 303 5.85 -6.95 -5.06
C ASN A 303 5.41 -8.41 -5.22
N VAL A 304 6.25 -9.21 -5.89
CA VAL A 304 6.01 -10.65 -6.11
C VAL A 304 6.15 -11.44 -4.82
N ILE A 305 7.13 -11.13 -3.96
CA ILE A 305 7.26 -11.77 -2.64
C ILE A 305 6.00 -11.53 -1.79
N LEU A 306 5.50 -10.29 -1.74
CA LEU A 306 4.27 -9.97 -1.02
C LEU A 306 3.05 -10.66 -1.64
N MET A 307 2.94 -10.68 -2.97
CA MET A 307 1.88 -11.43 -3.67
C MET A 307 1.89 -12.91 -3.28
N ARG A 308 3.07 -13.53 -3.27
CA ARG A 308 3.25 -14.92 -2.87
C ARG A 308 2.77 -15.18 -1.45
N GLY A 309 3.06 -14.27 -0.51
CA GLY A 309 2.58 -14.35 0.88
C GLY A 309 1.06 -14.30 1.03
N MET A 310 0.33 -13.76 0.07
CA MET A 310 -1.14 -13.69 0.11
C MET A 310 -1.83 -14.84 -0.66
N LEU A 311 -1.09 -15.57 -1.49
CA LEU A 311 -1.64 -16.65 -2.32
C LEU A 311 -1.97 -17.90 -1.51
N ASN A 312 -3.00 -18.64 -1.94
CA ASN A 312 -3.29 -19.97 -1.42
C ASN A 312 -2.26 -21.02 -1.88
N ASP A 313 -1.78 -20.89 -3.11
CA ASP A 313 -0.75 -21.76 -3.69
C ASP A 313 0.50 -20.93 -3.99
N GLN A 314 1.49 -21.04 -3.10
CA GLN A 314 2.74 -20.29 -3.20
C GLN A 314 3.64 -20.80 -4.35
N ARG A 315 3.34 -21.95 -4.97
CA ARG A 315 4.14 -22.52 -6.06
C ARG A 315 4.11 -21.67 -7.33
N MET A 316 3.13 -20.78 -7.47
CA MET A 316 3.04 -19.84 -8.60
C MET A 316 4.30 -18.96 -8.72
N PHE A 317 4.93 -18.61 -7.59
CA PHE A 317 6.14 -17.81 -7.53
C PHE A 317 7.25 -18.56 -6.78
N SER A 318 7.93 -19.47 -7.47
CA SER A 318 9.07 -20.20 -6.90
C SER A 318 10.24 -19.25 -6.58
N ASP A 319 11.13 -19.66 -5.67
CA ASP A 319 12.35 -18.89 -5.38
C ASP A 319 13.20 -18.68 -6.65
N LEU A 320 13.25 -19.67 -7.53
CA LEU A 320 13.95 -19.56 -8.83
C LEU A 320 13.29 -18.51 -9.73
N PHE A 321 11.95 -18.44 -9.75
CA PHE A 321 11.24 -17.39 -10.50
C PHE A 321 11.61 -16.01 -9.97
N ILE A 322 11.56 -15.81 -8.64
CA ILE A 322 11.85 -14.52 -8.00
C ILE A 322 13.31 -14.11 -8.22
N ALA A 323 14.25 -15.04 -8.07
CA ALA A 323 15.68 -14.82 -8.32
C ALA A 323 15.96 -14.32 -9.76
N ASN A 324 15.20 -14.82 -10.73
CA ASN A 324 15.37 -14.47 -12.14
C ASN A 324 14.65 -13.18 -12.56
N LEU A 325 13.84 -12.54 -11.69
CA LEU A 325 13.16 -11.29 -12.05
C LEU A 325 14.16 -10.16 -12.34
N GLY A 326 15.27 -10.10 -11.61
CA GLY A 326 16.30 -9.07 -11.80
C GLY A 326 17.08 -9.18 -13.11
N THR A 327 17.09 -10.35 -13.74
CA THR A 327 17.80 -10.63 -15.01
C THR A 327 16.86 -10.92 -16.17
N SER A 328 15.55 -10.85 -15.93
CA SER A 328 14.52 -11.08 -16.96
C SER A 328 14.57 -9.99 -18.03
N THR A 329 14.38 -10.39 -19.29
CA THR A 329 14.39 -9.48 -20.45
C THR A 329 13.03 -9.36 -21.11
N VAL A 330 12.74 -8.17 -21.63
CA VAL A 330 11.59 -7.91 -22.51
C VAL A 330 11.91 -8.15 -23.99
N GLN A 331 13.15 -8.52 -24.32
CA GLN A 331 13.56 -8.83 -25.69
C GLN A 331 12.70 -9.96 -26.27
N GLY A 332 12.18 -9.75 -27.48
CA GLY A 332 11.29 -10.70 -28.15
C GLY A 332 9.84 -10.70 -27.64
N ARG A 333 9.47 -9.82 -26.68
CA ARG A 333 8.08 -9.62 -26.26
C ARG A 333 7.40 -8.56 -27.13
N VAL A 334 6.10 -8.73 -27.36
CA VAL A 334 5.28 -7.79 -28.13
C VAL A 334 4.38 -7.02 -27.17
N PHE A 335 4.45 -5.68 -27.22
CA PHE A 335 3.64 -4.79 -26.40
C PHE A 335 2.70 -3.96 -27.29
N GLY A 336 1.42 -3.92 -26.91
CA GLY A 336 0.45 -2.98 -27.51
C GLY A 336 0.53 -1.62 -26.81
N VAL A 337 0.69 -0.54 -27.57
CA VAL A 337 0.64 0.83 -27.05
C VAL A 337 -0.71 1.44 -27.38
N PHE A 338 -1.47 1.88 -26.36
CA PHE A 338 -2.76 2.53 -26.61
C PHE A 338 -2.54 3.83 -27.42
N PRO A 339 -3.32 4.07 -28.50
CA PRO A 339 -3.08 5.19 -29.42
C PRO A 339 -2.99 6.57 -28.76
N GLY A 340 -3.74 6.80 -27.66
CA GLY A 340 -3.72 8.04 -26.89
C GLY A 340 -2.37 8.35 -26.20
N TYR A 341 -1.51 7.35 -26.00
CA TYR A 341 -0.19 7.51 -25.37
C TYR A 341 0.97 7.59 -26.36
N LYS A 342 0.72 7.58 -27.68
CA LYS A 342 1.78 7.72 -28.71
C LYS A 342 2.54 9.05 -28.65
N LYS A 343 2.03 10.06 -27.95
CA LYS A 343 2.72 11.35 -27.72
C LYS A 343 3.59 11.36 -26.47
N ILE A 344 3.50 10.35 -25.59
CA ILE A 344 4.43 10.22 -24.47
C ILE A 344 5.74 9.70 -25.04
N ARG A 345 6.75 10.57 -25.14
CA ARG A 345 8.11 10.16 -25.43
C ARG A 345 8.50 9.14 -24.36
N PHE A 346 8.65 7.88 -24.75
CA PHE A 346 9.33 6.88 -23.92
C PHE A 346 10.74 7.41 -23.68
N MET A 347 10.96 8.05 -22.53
CA MET A 347 12.29 8.26 -21.99
C MET A 347 12.72 6.88 -21.48
N LEU A 348 13.18 6.04 -22.39
CA LEU A 348 14.00 4.90 -22.02
C LEU A 348 15.19 5.51 -21.25
N LEU A 349 15.21 5.27 -19.95
CA LEU A 349 16.39 5.47 -19.12
C LEU A 349 17.54 4.73 -19.82
N ARG A 350 18.48 5.50 -20.36
CA ARG A 350 19.75 5.00 -20.86
C ARG A 350 20.69 4.72 -19.70
#